data_AF-A0A1F7JQU4-F1
#
_entry.id   AF-A0A1F7JQU4-F1
#
_cell.length_a   1.000
_cell.length_b   1.000
_cell.length_c   1.000
_cell.angle_alpha   90.00
_cell.angle_beta   90.00
_cell.angle_gamma   90.00
#
_symmetry.space_group_name_H-M   'P 1'
#
loop_
_entity.id
_entity.type
_entity.pdbx_description
1 polymer ?
#
loop_
_entity_poly.entity_id
_entity_poly.type
_entity_poly.pdbx_seq_one_letter_code
_entity_poly.pdbx_strand_id
1 'polypeptide(L)'
;MKKHRGTLSEIIEGEHEKTLNALNKYEENFAHNLRVFQLLESFFTEFKASQDIFLRFYYSVRNFYLLTLFSIIRLHHVQSSFNLRQLIESGTDAAYSIAFPDVEKFAKTDEFGIMDPTKRLKNKRNKWLNKNYPATSKAILKIKEPVQVSSHSNLVDSNRGYRFLPSKEGAQIQVSYFDFQDDYMEKAALWQLANTTLAIMGLWYEVSQSYKGIKVMTDFAEKHSELMSENQEIKEEVMQTERFKKADSLARIREEKRARRSG
;
A
#
# COMPACT_ATOMS: atom_id res chain seq x y z
N MET A 1 15.16 31.09 -7.31
CA MET A 1 14.10 30.07 -7.36
C MET A 1 13.47 30.06 -8.75
N LYS A 2 13.68 29.02 -9.55
CA LYS A 2 12.95 28.86 -10.82
C LYS A 2 11.46 28.67 -10.49
N LYS A 3 10.60 29.54 -11.01
CA LYS A 3 9.15 29.32 -11.04
C LYS A 3 8.92 28.06 -11.88
N HIS A 4 8.63 26.91 -11.27
CA HIS A 4 8.12 25.76 -12.02
C HIS A 4 6.82 26.19 -12.69
N ARG A 5 6.84 26.36 -14.00
CA ARG A 5 5.66 26.74 -14.78
C ARG A 5 4.77 25.54 -15.09
N GLY A 6 5.18 24.33 -14.68
CA GLY A 6 4.41 23.10 -14.84
C GLY A 6 4.35 22.66 -16.30
N THR A 7 5.36 23.00 -17.10
CA THR A 7 5.42 22.52 -18.49
C THR A 7 5.63 21.00 -18.50
N LEU A 8 5.17 20.31 -19.55
CA LEU A 8 5.33 18.86 -19.67
C LEU A 8 6.81 18.43 -19.57
N SER A 9 7.73 19.19 -20.17
CA SER A 9 9.18 18.91 -20.08
C SER A 9 9.72 19.04 -18.65
N GLU A 10 9.28 20.06 -17.90
CA GLU A 10 9.65 20.21 -16.48
C GLU A 10 9.09 19.07 -15.62
N ILE A 11 7.90 18.56 -15.95
CA ILE A 11 7.30 17.41 -15.26
C ILE A 11 8.11 16.15 -15.55
N ILE A 12 8.43 15.87 -16.82
CA ILE A 12 9.21 14.70 -17.21
C ILE A 12 10.59 14.70 -16.53
N GLU A 13 11.28 15.83 -16.54
CA GLU A 13 12.58 15.97 -15.86
C GLU A 13 12.43 15.78 -14.35
N GLY A 14 11.40 16.38 -13.74
CA GLY A 14 11.14 16.22 -12.31
C GLY A 14 10.83 14.78 -11.90
N GLU A 15 10.09 14.03 -12.70
CA GLU A 15 9.84 12.60 -12.50
C GLU A 15 11.16 11.80 -12.57
N HIS A 16 12.01 12.12 -13.53
CA HIS A 16 13.31 11.49 -13.73
C HIS A 16 14.25 11.73 -12.55
N GLU A 17 14.48 13.00 -12.19
CA GLU A 17 15.36 13.40 -11.09
C GLU A 17 14.91 12.79 -9.75
N LYS A 18 13.60 12.81 -9.44
CA LYS A 18 13.05 12.23 -8.20
C LYS A 18 13.28 10.73 -8.12
N THR A 19 13.13 10.03 -9.25
CA THR A 19 13.32 8.58 -9.31
C THR A 19 14.79 8.22 -9.10
N LEU A 20 15.71 8.89 -9.78
CA LEU A 20 17.15 8.64 -9.65
C LEU A 20 17.68 8.94 -8.25
N ASN A 21 17.19 10.03 -7.63
CA ASN A 21 17.65 10.45 -6.32
C ASN A 21 17.00 9.69 -5.15
N ALA A 22 16.01 8.85 -5.40
CA ALA A 22 15.24 8.18 -4.34
C ALA A 22 16.10 7.30 -3.42
N LEU A 23 17.05 6.55 -3.99
CA LEU A 23 17.95 5.71 -3.22
C LEU A 23 18.79 6.54 -2.23
N ASN A 24 19.42 7.62 -2.72
CA ASN A 24 20.23 8.50 -1.88
C ASN A 24 19.39 9.27 -0.86
N LYS A 25 18.14 9.58 -1.20
CA LYS A 25 17.27 10.41 -0.36
C LYS A 25 16.63 9.61 0.79
N TYR A 26 16.14 8.41 0.50
CA TYR A 26 15.38 7.61 1.46
C TYR A 26 16.19 6.46 2.05
N GLU A 27 17.40 6.21 1.53
CA GLU A 27 18.40 5.28 2.07
C GLU A 27 17.77 3.92 2.42
N GLU A 28 17.85 3.53 3.69
CA GLU A 28 17.39 2.24 4.19
C GLU A 28 15.89 2.01 3.96
N ASN A 29 15.06 3.05 4.00
CA ASN A 29 13.62 2.90 3.75
C ASN A 29 13.35 2.43 2.31
N PHE A 30 14.14 2.91 1.35
CA PHE A 30 14.02 2.48 -0.05
C PHE A 30 14.67 1.11 -0.26
N ALA A 31 15.86 0.88 0.30
CA ALA A 31 16.55 -0.41 0.20
C ALA A 31 15.72 -1.56 0.79
N HIS A 32 15.07 -1.35 1.94
CA HIS A 32 14.16 -2.33 2.54
C HIS A 32 12.98 -2.66 1.62
N ASN A 33 12.37 -1.67 0.95
CA ASN A 33 11.30 -1.93 -0.02
C ASN A 33 11.79 -2.76 -1.22
N LEU A 34 13.03 -2.55 -1.70
CA LEU A 34 13.59 -3.40 -2.76
C LEU A 34 13.72 -4.86 -2.30
N ARG A 35 14.16 -5.10 -1.06
CA ARG A 35 14.28 -6.45 -0.48
C ARG A 35 12.92 -7.11 -0.27
N VAL A 36 11.92 -6.37 0.19
CA VAL A 36 10.52 -6.84 0.25
C VAL A 36 9.99 -7.20 -1.13
N PHE A 37 10.29 -6.40 -2.16
CA PHE A 37 9.90 -6.73 -3.53
C PHE A 37 10.58 -7.99 -4.03
N GLN A 38 11.88 -8.18 -3.76
CA GLN A 38 12.59 -9.42 -4.13
C GLN A 38 12.00 -10.67 -3.46
N LEU A 39 11.60 -10.57 -2.18
CA LEU A 39 10.88 -11.66 -1.51
C LEU A 39 9.52 -11.91 -2.17
N LEU A 40 8.79 -10.85 -2.52
CA LEU A 40 7.54 -10.95 -3.24
C LEU A 40 7.72 -11.68 -4.57
N GLU A 41 8.75 -11.34 -5.36
CA GLU A 41 9.04 -11.97 -6.66
C GLU A 41 9.39 -13.46 -6.56
N SER A 42 10.02 -13.85 -5.46
CA SER A 42 10.50 -15.21 -5.22
C SER A 42 9.54 -16.08 -4.39
N PHE A 43 8.35 -15.56 -4.07
CA PHE A 43 7.42 -16.16 -3.12
C PHE A 43 7.13 -17.64 -3.36
N PHE A 44 6.94 -18.07 -4.61
CA PHE A 44 6.69 -19.47 -4.96
C PHE A 44 7.69 -20.00 -5.99
N THR A 45 7.93 -21.31 -5.95
CA THR A 45 8.84 -22.03 -6.85
C THR A 45 8.09 -22.88 -7.87
N GLU A 46 6.92 -23.40 -7.51
CA GLU A 46 6.08 -24.24 -8.37
C GLU A 46 4.60 -23.91 -8.16
N PHE A 47 3.78 -24.11 -9.19
CA PHE A 47 2.33 -23.97 -9.13
C PHE A 47 1.63 -24.99 -10.04
N LYS A 48 0.40 -25.37 -9.69
CA LYS A 48 -0.48 -26.16 -10.56
C LYS A 48 -1.19 -25.26 -11.57
N ALA A 49 -1.45 -25.75 -12.78
CA ALA A 49 -2.18 -25.01 -13.81
C ALA A 49 -3.55 -24.48 -13.33
N SER A 50 -4.22 -25.18 -12.41
CA SER A 50 -5.48 -24.72 -11.82
C SER A 50 -5.34 -23.42 -11.01
N GLN A 51 -4.12 -23.00 -10.65
CA GLN A 51 -3.85 -21.80 -9.86
C GLN A 51 -3.66 -20.54 -10.73
N ASP A 52 -4.18 -20.53 -11.96
CA ASP A 52 -4.14 -19.35 -12.85
C ASP A 52 -4.69 -18.09 -12.19
N ILE A 53 -5.80 -18.19 -11.43
CA ILE A 53 -6.40 -17.04 -10.73
C ILE A 53 -5.44 -16.47 -9.68
N PHE A 54 -4.72 -17.33 -8.94
CA PHE A 54 -3.68 -16.88 -8.01
C PHE A 54 -2.60 -16.10 -8.75
N LEU A 55 -2.10 -16.62 -9.88
CA LEU A 55 -1.07 -15.95 -10.66
C LEU A 55 -1.51 -14.57 -11.15
N ARG A 56 -2.73 -14.43 -11.67
CA ARG A 56 -3.27 -13.14 -12.13
C ARG A 56 -3.24 -12.09 -11.02
N PHE A 57 -3.70 -12.45 -9.82
CA PHE A 57 -3.70 -11.53 -8.69
C PHE A 57 -2.30 -11.32 -8.10
N TYR A 58 -1.44 -12.33 -8.09
CA TYR A 58 -0.04 -12.23 -7.71
C TYR A 58 0.73 -11.22 -8.59
N TYR A 59 0.60 -11.32 -9.92
CA TYR A 59 1.21 -10.36 -10.84
C TYR A 59 0.60 -8.95 -10.69
N SER A 60 -0.70 -8.87 -10.39
CA SER A 60 -1.35 -7.60 -10.07
C SER A 60 -0.72 -6.97 -8.81
N VAL A 61 -0.47 -7.75 -7.76
CA VAL A 61 0.22 -7.28 -6.54
C VAL A 61 1.62 -6.77 -6.86
N ARG A 62 2.42 -7.49 -7.65
CA ARG A 62 3.76 -7.02 -8.07
C ARG A 62 3.71 -5.70 -8.81
N ASN A 63 2.78 -5.55 -9.75
CA ASN A 63 2.61 -4.31 -10.51
C ASN A 63 2.19 -3.16 -9.59
N PHE A 64 1.17 -3.36 -8.76
CA PHE A 64 0.71 -2.32 -7.83
C PHE A 64 1.73 -2.01 -6.73
N TYR A 65 2.62 -2.93 -6.39
CA TYR A 65 3.73 -2.67 -5.48
C TYR A 65 4.66 -1.62 -6.09
N LEU A 66 5.17 -1.88 -7.30
CA LEU A 66 6.06 -0.95 -8.00
C LEU A 66 5.38 0.38 -8.31
N LEU A 67 4.12 0.35 -8.74
CA LEU A 67 3.35 1.57 -8.98
C LEU A 67 3.18 2.40 -7.69
N THR A 68 2.94 1.75 -6.54
CA THR A 68 2.91 2.43 -5.25
C THR A 68 4.27 3.03 -4.92
N LEU A 69 5.34 2.23 -4.98
CA LEU A 69 6.71 2.65 -4.67
C LEU A 69 7.12 3.87 -5.49
N PHE A 70 6.93 3.79 -6.82
CA PHE A 70 7.27 4.88 -7.72
C PHE A 70 6.40 6.11 -7.47
N SER A 71 5.10 5.96 -7.19
CA SER A 71 4.26 7.11 -6.83
C SER A 71 4.71 7.78 -5.53
N ILE A 72 5.19 7.02 -4.54
CA ILE A 72 5.71 7.61 -3.30
C ILE A 72 6.95 8.46 -3.58
N ILE A 73 7.97 7.90 -4.24
CA ILE A 73 9.25 8.61 -4.44
C ILE A 73 9.12 9.80 -5.40
N ARG A 74 8.15 9.75 -6.32
CA ARG A 74 7.83 10.83 -7.27
C ARG A 74 6.88 11.89 -6.67
N LEU A 75 6.48 11.74 -5.40
CA LEU A 75 5.63 12.67 -4.65
C LEU A 75 4.19 12.76 -5.20
N HIS A 76 3.55 11.60 -5.39
CA HIS A 76 2.16 11.46 -5.84
C HIS A 76 1.34 10.67 -4.82
N HIS A 77 1.02 11.28 -3.67
CA HIS A 77 0.39 10.59 -2.52
C HIS A 77 -0.96 9.96 -2.83
N VAL A 78 -1.82 10.65 -3.59
CA VAL A 78 -3.14 10.14 -3.96
C VAL A 78 -2.99 8.91 -4.87
N GLN A 79 -2.06 8.96 -5.83
CA GLN A 79 -1.79 7.84 -6.71
C GLN A 79 -1.19 6.65 -5.94
N SER A 80 -0.26 6.89 -5.01
CA SER A 80 0.28 5.83 -4.16
C SER A 80 -0.81 5.18 -3.31
N SER A 81 -1.76 5.96 -2.78
CA SER A 81 -2.87 5.44 -1.99
C SER A 81 -3.83 4.59 -2.83
N PHE A 82 -4.14 5.03 -4.05
CA PHE A 82 -4.96 4.25 -4.99
C PHE A 82 -4.28 2.92 -5.35
N ASN A 83 -2.99 2.95 -5.67
CA ASN A 83 -2.23 1.74 -6.01
C ASN A 83 -2.11 0.78 -4.82
N LEU A 84 -1.86 1.30 -3.61
CA LEU A 84 -1.77 0.48 -2.41
C LEU A 84 -3.11 -0.21 -2.10
N ARG A 85 -4.24 0.45 -2.37
CA ARG A 85 -5.56 -0.18 -2.27
C ARG A 85 -5.69 -1.35 -3.24
N GLN A 86 -5.29 -1.18 -4.50
CA GLN A 86 -5.35 -2.25 -5.50
C GLN A 86 -4.42 -3.42 -5.13
N LEU A 87 -3.24 -3.12 -4.56
CA LEU A 87 -2.34 -4.11 -3.99
C LEU A 87 -3.03 -4.91 -2.88
N ILE A 88 -3.70 -4.25 -1.93
CA ILE A 88 -4.41 -4.93 -0.83
C ILE A 88 -5.53 -5.83 -1.38
N GLU A 89 -6.37 -5.29 -2.27
CA GLU A 89 -7.50 -6.05 -2.81
C GLU A 89 -7.01 -7.26 -3.63
N SER A 90 -6.05 -7.06 -4.52
CA SER A 90 -5.43 -8.16 -5.29
C SER A 90 -4.74 -9.17 -4.35
N GLY A 91 -4.08 -8.71 -3.30
CA GLY A 91 -3.41 -9.56 -2.32
C GLY A 91 -4.37 -10.46 -1.57
N THR A 92 -5.49 -9.92 -1.09
CA THR A 92 -6.52 -10.74 -0.44
C THR A 92 -7.19 -11.72 -1.41
N ASP A 93 -7.29 -11.35 -2.69
CA ASP A 93 -7.93 -12.18 -3.72
C ASP A 93 -7.02 -13.33 -4.14
N ALA A 94 -5.73 -13.07 -4.28
CA ALA A 94 -4.69 -14.08 -4.43
C ALA A 94 -4.76 -15.10 -3.28
N ALA A 95 -4.80 -14.64 -2.03
CA ALA A 95 -4.91 -15.53 -0.87
C ALA A 95 -6.11 -16.49 -0.98
N TYR A 96 -7.29 -15.95 -1.29
CA TYR A 96 -8.50 -16.75 -1.44
C TYR A 96 -8.42 -17.74 -2.59
N SER A 97 -7.81 -17.34 -3.71
CA SER A 97 -7.71 -18.18 -4.92
C SER A 97 -6.86 -19.43 -4.73
N ILE A 98 -5.90 -19.41 -3.80
CA ILE A 98 -5.13 -20.62 -3.42
C ILE A 98 -6.09 -21.73 -2.97
N ALA A 99 -7.11 -21.38 -2.18
CA ALA A 99 -8.12 -22.31 -1.67
C ALA A 99 -9.28 -22.56 -2.66
N PHE A 100 -9.63 -21.56 -3.46
CA PHE A 100 -10.75 -21.60 -4.40
C PHE A 100 -10.30 -21.13 -5.78
N PRO A 101 -9.71 -22.00 -6.61
CA PRO A 101 -9.14 -21.61 -7.89
C PRO A 101 -10.18 -21.27 -8.98
N ASP A 102 -11.46 -21.58 -8.76
CA ASP A 102 -12.50 -21.45 -9.79
C ASP A 102 -12.89 -19.98 -10.05
N VAL A 103 -12.95 -19.58 -11.32
CA VAL A 103 -13.24 -18.19 -11.73
C VAL A 103 -14.62 -17.71 -11.25
N GLU A 104 -15.60 -18.62 -11.14
CA GLU A 104 -16.97 -18.36 -10.71
C GLU A 104 -17.06 -17.90 -9.25
N LYS A 105 -15.97 -18.07 -8.49
CA LYS A 105 -15.84 -17.57 -7.11
C LYS A 105 -15.49 -16.08 -7.07
N PHE A 106 -15.04 -15.51 -8.18
CA PHE A 106 -14.57 -14.13 -8.30
C PHE A 106 -15.47 -13.29 -9.19
N ALA A 107 -15.96 -13.85 -10.29
CA ALA A 107 -16.83 -13.14 -11.23
C ALA A 107 -17.95 -14.05 -11.73
N LYS A 108 -19.05 -13.42 -12.17
CA LYS A 108 -20.04 -14.08 -13.00
C LYS A 108 -19.76 -13.74 -14.45
N THR A 109 -19.81 -14.73 -15.32
CA THR A 109 -19.74 -14.51 -16.77
C THR A 109 -21.16 -14.51 -17.30
N ASP A 110 -21.56 -13.47 -18.01
CA ASP A 110 -22.85 -13.41 -18.70
C ASP A 110 -22.84 -14.21 -20.01
N GLU A 111 -23.98 -14.24 -20.70
CA GLU A 111 -24.14 -14.95 -21.97
C GLU A 111 -23.24 -14.43 -23.10
N PHE A 112 -22.68 -13.22 -22.96
CA PHE A 112 -21.77 -12.58 -23.91
C PHE A 112 -20.29 -12.77 -23.54
N GLY A 113 -19.99 -13.48 -22.46
CA GLY A 113 -18.62 -13.68 -22.00
C GLY A 113 -18.07 -12.54 -21.16
N ILE A 114 -18.90 -11.57 -20.74
CA ILE A 114 -18.47 -10.43 -19.92
C ILE A 114 -18.43 -10.85 -18.45
N MET A 115 -17.31 -10.60 -17.78
CA MET A 115 -17.12 -10.91 -16.37
C MET A 115 -17.52 -9.75 -15.45
N ASP A 116 -18.44 -10.00 -14.52
CA ASP A 116 -18.86 -9.06 -13.47
C ASP A 116 -18.46 -9.56 -12.06
N PRO A 117 -17.52 -8.87 -11.38
CA PRO A 117 -17.17 -9.15 -10.00
C PRO A 117 -18.24 -8.59 -9.03
N THR A 118 -19.31 -9.35 -8.84
CA THR A 118 -20.43 -8.90 -7.99
C THR A 118 -20.01 -8.65 -6.53
N LYS A 119 -20.63 -7.64 -5.87
CA LYS A 119 -20.45 -7.36 -4.43
C LYS A 119 -20.68 -8.59 -3.54
N ARG A 120 -21.60 -9.47 -3.94
CA ARG A 120 -21.92 -10.72 -3.20
C ARG A 120 -20.70 -11.66 -3.15
N LEU A 121 -19.99 -11.84 -4.26
CA LEU A 121 -18.80 -12.69 -4.32
C LEU A 121 -17.67 -12.09 -3.48
N LYS A 122 -17.42 -10.78 -3.62
CA LYS A 122 -16.45 -10.05 -2.77
C LYS A 122 -16.75 -10.21 -1.28
N ASN A 123 -18.02 -10.05 -0.87
CA ASN A 123 -18.42 -10.22 0.54
C ASN A 123 -18.24 -11.65 1.03
N LYS A 124 -18.54 -12.66 0.20
CA LYS A 124 -18.34 -14.08 0.53
C LYS A 124 -16.87 -14.37 0.79
N ARG A 125 -15.99 -13.85 -0.07
CA ARG A 125 -14.54 -13.98 0.06
C ARG A 125 -14.01 -13.34 1.34
N ASN A 126 -14.38 -12.09 1.60
CA ASN A 126 -13.99 -11.38 2.83
C ASN A 126 -14.48 -12.12 4.08
N LYS A 127 -15.72 -12.63 4.06
CA LYS A 127 -16.27 -13.40 5.17
C LYS A 127 -15.48 -14.70 5.41
N TRP A 128 -15.03 -15.36 4.35
CA TRP A 128 -14.20 -16.55 4.48
C TRP A 128 -12.82 -16.23 5.05
N LEU A 129 -12.14 -15.20 4.55
CA LEU A 129 -10.84 -14.78 5.07
C LEU A 129 -10.93 -14.39 6.55
N ASN A 130 -11.90 -13.55 6.92
CA ASN A 130 -12.12 -13.14 8.31
C ASN A 130 -12.42 -14.30 9.25
N LYS A 131 -13.06 -15.36 8.76
CA LYS A 131 -13.40 -16.54 9.57
C LYS A 131 -12.19 -17.46 9.78
N ASN A 132 -11.39 -17.70 8.73
CA ASN A 132 -10.31 -18.70 8.77
C ASN A 132 -8.96 -18.10 9.19
N TYR A 133 -8.74 -16.80 8.93
CA TYR A 133 -7.48 -16.09 9.22
C TYR A 133 -7.78 -14.77 9.95
N PRO A 134 -8.43 -14.81 11.15
CA PRO A 134 -8.96 -13.62 11.80
C PRO A 134 -7.87 -12.61 12.23
N ALA A 135 -6.71 -13.10 12.70
CA ALA A 135 -5.61 -12.25 13.14
C ALA A 135 -5.04 -11.44 11.96
N THR A 136 -4.66 -12.12 10.89
CA THR A 136 -4.10 -11.54 9.67
C THR A 136 -5.11 -10.64 8.96
N SER A 137 -6.38 -11.07 8.89
CA SER A 137 -7.45 -10.25 8.29
C SER A 137 -7.70 -8.96 9.08
N LYS A 138 -7.66 -9.00 10.42
CA LYS A 138 -7.76 -7.80 11.27
C LYS A 138 -6.57 -6.87 11.07
N ALA A 139 -5.36 -7.41 10.89
CA ALA A 139 -4.17 -6.61 10.61
C ALA A 139 -4.28 -5.89 9.24
N ILE A 140 -4.68 -6.61 8.19
CA ILE A 140 -4.89 -6.04 6.85
C ILE A 140 -6.02 -4.99 6.86
N LEU A 141 -7.09 -5.22 7.63
CA LEU A 141 -8.18 -4.24 7.74
C LEU A 141 -7.70 -2.91 8.36
N LYS A 142 -6.91 -2.97 9.44
CA LYS A 142 -6.32 -1.78 10.07
C LYS A 142 -5.43 -0.99 9.10
N ILE A 143 -4.72 -1.70 8.22
CA ILE A 143 -3.87 -1.09 7.18
C ILE A 143 -4.73 -0.45 6.08
N LYS A 144 -5.87 -1.06 5.72
CA LYS A 144 -6.75 -0.61 4.64
C LYS A 144 -7.52 0.66 4.96
N GLU A 145 -7.95 0.84 6.20
CA GLU A 145 -8.83 1.96 6.60
C GLU A 145 -8.26 3.35 6.26
N PRO A 146 -7.00 3.70 6.60
CA PRO A 146 -6.44 5.00 6.23
C PRO A 146 -6.32 5.21 4.71
N VAL A 147 -5.95 4.15 3.97
CA VAL A 147 -5.79 4.18 2.50
C VAL A 147 -7.12 4.49 1.80
N GLN A 148 -8.23 4.02 2.36
CA GLN A 148 -9.55 4.25 1.80
C GLN A 148 -9.92 5.74 1.79
N VAL A 149 -9.55 6.50 2.82
CA VAL A 149 -9.83 7.94 2.91
C VAL A 149 -9.09 8.71 1.82
N SER A 150 -7.79 8.45 1.66
CA SER A 150 -6.94 9.11 0.67
C SER A 150 -7.18 8.65 -0.78
N SER A 151 -7.99 7.60 -0.98
CA SER A 151 -8.45 7.17 -2.31
C SER A 151 -9.65 7.95 -2.85
N HIS A 152 -10.16 8.92 -2.08
CA HIS A 152 -11.24 9.82 -2.47
C HIS A 152 -10.75 11.28 -2.41
N SER A 153 -11.29 12.12 -3.30
CA SER A 153 -10.99 13.56 -3.26
C SER A 153 -11.39 14.15 -1.90
N ASN A 154 -10.46 14.82 -1.25
CA ASN A 154 -10.66 15.43 0.06
C ASN A 154 -9.73 16.65 0.25
N LEU A 155 -10.11 17.55 1.17
CA LEU A 155 -9.39 18.80 1.41
C LEU A 155 -7.99 18.59 2.01
N VAL A 156 -7.78 17.50 2.75
CA VAL A 156 -6.49 17.21 3.38
C VAL A 156 -5.45 16.91 2.31
N ASP A 157 -5.80 16.03 1.36
CA ASP A 157 -4.88 15.65 0.28
C ASP A 157 -4.73 16.74 -0.77
N SER A 158 -5.74 17.58 -1.01
CA SER A 158 -5.59 18.73 -1.93
C SER A 158 -4.54 19.74 -1.44
N ASN A 159 -4.33 19.87 -0.13
CA ASN A 159 -3.33 20.77 0.45
C ASN A 159 -1.88 20.32 0.19
N ARG A 160 -1.66 19.09 -0.31
CA ARG A 160 -0.32 18.58 -0.59
C ARG A 160 0.30 19.23 -1.83
N GLY A 161 -0.51 19.58 -2.83
CA GLY A 161 -0.08 20.31 -4.03
C GLY A 161 -0.48 21.78 -4.05
N TYR A 162 -1.14 22.28 -3.00
CA TYR A 162 -1.72 23.62 -2.94
C TYR A 162 -1.45 24.29 -1.59
N ARG A 163 -0.87 25.50 -1.58
CA ARG A 163 -0.72 26.29 -0.34
C ARG A 163 -0.75 27.80 -0.58
N PHE A 164 -1.22 28.52 0.43
CA PHE A 164 -1.07 29.98 0.49
C PHE A 164 0.33 30.34 0.99
N LEU A 165 0.98 31.27 0.30
CA LEU A 165 2.23 31.86 0.72
C LEU A 165 1.95 33.19 1.45
N PRO A 166 2.54 33.41 2.64
CA PRO A 166 2.50 34.71 3.29
C PRO A 166 3.15 35.76 2.37
N SER A 167 2.42 36.82 2.07
CA SER A 167 2.94 37.93 1.26
C SER A 167 2.40 39.26 1.78
N LYS A 168 3.28 40.27 1.82
CA LYS A 168 2.94 41.64 2.22
C LYS A 168 2.06 42.36 1.19
N GLU A 169 1.98 41.84 -0.03
CA GLU A 169 1.30 42.45 -1.19
C GLU A 169 -0.02 41.75 -1.56
N GLY A 170 -0.54 40.89 -0.67
CA GLY A 170 -1.76 40.09 -0.90
C GLY A 170 -1.48 38.59 -0.93
N ALA A 171 -2.55 37.77 -0.91
CA ALA A 171 -2.44 36.32 -0.87
C ALA A 171 -1.84 35.77 -2.17
N GLN A 172 -0.69 35.10 -2.07
CA GLN A 172 -0.09 34.36 -3.19
C GLN A 172 -0.43 32.88 -3.06
N ILE A 173 -0.78 32.25 -4.17
CA ILE A 173 -1.08 30.82 -4.25
C ILE A 173 0.11 30.12 -4.88
N GLN A 174 0.59 29.06 -4.25
CA GLN A 174 1.51 28.11 -4.84
C GLN A 174 0.78 26.81 -5.16
N VAL A 175 0.87 26.38 -6.42
CA VAL A 175 0.42 25.07 -6.89
C VAL A 175 1.60 24.29 -7.45
N SER A 176 1.53 22.97 -7.35
CA SER A 176 2.55 22.07 -7.86
C SER A 176 1.91 20.82 -8.45
N TYR A 177 2.52 20.29 -9.51
CA TYR A 177 2.15 18.99 -10.09
C TYR A 177 2.50 17.84 -9.14
N PHE A 178 3.66 17.93 -8.50
CA PHE A 178 4.10 17.04 -7.44
C PHE A 178 3.61 17.55 -6.10
N ASP A 179 3.35 16.66 -5.15
CA ASP A 179 3.14 17.05 -3.76
C ASP A 179 4.36 17.83 -3.25
N PHE A 180 4.12 18.81 -2.39
CA PHE A 180 5.20 19.46 -1.64
C PHE A 180 5.87 18.41 -0.77
N GLN A 181 7.19 18.33 -0.90
CA GLN A 181 8.02 17.36 -0.21
C GLN A 181 7.83 17.41 1.31
N ASP A 182 7.68 16.23 1.90
CA ASP A 182 7.46 16.03 3.31
C ASP A 182 8.08 14.70 3.76
N ASP A 183 9.39 14.72 4.05
CA ASP A 183 10.18 13.49 4.22
C ASP A 183 9.61 12.53 5.26
N TYR A 184 8.92 13.04 6.28
CA TYR A 184 8.21 12.21 7.25
C TYR A 184 7.07 11.42 6.60
N MET A 185 6.25 12.06 5.78
CA MET A 185 5.12 11.42 5.11
C MET A 185 5.59 10.44 4.04
N GLU A 186 6.66 10.76 3.31
CA GLU A 186 7.24 9.83 2.33
C GLU A 186 7.85 8.59 2.98
N LYS A 187 8.63 8.74 4.07
CA LYS A 187 9.16 7.60 4.83
C LYS A 187 8.04 6.75 5.44
N ALA A 188 7.01 7.39 6.01
CA ALA A 188 5.84 6.67 6.53
C ALA A 188 5.10 5.90 5.42
N ALA A 189 5.01 6.44 4.20
CA ALA A 189 4.40 5.75 3.08
C ALA A 189 5.24 4.56 2.57
N LEU A 190 6.57 4.70 2.53
CA LEU A 190 7.50 3.60 2.20
C LEU A 190 7.39 2.47 3.23
N TRP A 191 7.36 2.80 4.52
CA TRP A 191 7.12 1.84 5.58
C TRP A 191 5.76 1.15 5.42
N GLN A 192 4.70 1.92 5.13
CA GLN A 192 3.35 1.37 4.97
C GLN A 192 3.27 0.38 3.80
N LEU A 193 3.94 0.66 2.67
CA LEU A 193 4.01 -0.25 1.53
C LEU A 193 4.65 -1.60 1.91
N ALA A 194 5.81 -1.56 2.55
CA ALA A 194 6.53 -2.75 3.03
C ALA A 194 5.66 -3.56 4.02
N ASN A 195 5.17 -2.89 5.07
CA ASN A 195 4.32 -3.50 6.10
C ASN A 195 3.08 -4.19 5.50
N THR A 196 2.41 -3.53 4.54
CA THR A 196 1.23 -4.08 3.88
C THR A 196 1.56 -5.34 3.08
N THR A 197 2.65 -5.29 2.32
CA THR A 197 3.03 -6.38 1.42
C THR A 197 3.51 -7.59 2.21
N LEU A 198 4.30 -7.38 3.27
CA LEU A 198 4.71 -8.45 4.19
C LEU A 198 3.48 -9.11 4.86
N ALA A 199 2.49 -8.34 5.29
CA ALA A 199 1.26 -8.90 5.86
C ALA A 199 0.48 -9.76 4.84
N ILE A 200 0.43 -9.33 3.57
CA ILE A 200 -0.22 -10.09 2.49
C ILE A 200 0.54 -11.38 2.17
N MET A 201 1.87 -11.35 2.08
CA MET A 201 2.67 -12.55 1.86
C MET A 201 2.54 -13.54 3.04
N GLY A 202 2.47 -13.03 4.27
CA GLY A 202 2.17 -13.86 5.45
C GLY A 202 0.81 -14.56 5.32
N LEU A 203 -0.22 -13.85 4.88
CA LEU A 203 -1.54 -14.46 4.59
C LEU A 203 -1.44 -15.53 3.50
N TRP A 204 -0.73 -15.26 2.40
CA TRP A 204 -0.55 -16.26 1.33
C TRP A 204 0.15 -17.51 1.84
N TYR A 205 1.17 -17.33 2.67
CA TYR A 205 1.88 -18.43 3.28
C TYR A 205 0.95 -19.26 4.16
N GLU A 206 0.21 -18.63 5.08
CA GLU A 206 -0.78 -19.31 5.94
C GLU A 206 -1.81 -20.11 5.12
N VAL A 207 -2.33 -19.55 4.02
CA VAL A 207 -3.28 -20.27 3.15
C VAL A 207 -2.59 -21.43 2.43
N SER A 208 -1.39 -21.22 1.90
CA SER A 208 -0.64 -22.26 1.17
C SER A 208 -0.31 -23.49 2.03
N GLN A 209 -0.17 -23.33 3.35
CA GLN A 209 0.04 -24.46 4.27
C GLN A 209 -1.21 -25.35 4.37
N SER A 210 -2.40 -24.77 4.19
CA SER A 210 -3.68 -25.48 4.30
C SER A 210 -4.19 -26.04 2.96
N TYR A 211 -3.72 -25.49 1.84
CA TYR A 211 -4.23 -25.80 0.51
C TYR A 211 -3.11 -26.10 -0.46
N LYS A 212 -3.23 -27.23 -1.16
CA LYS A 212 -2.28 -27.63 -2.20
C LYS A 212 -2.53 -26.82 -3.47
N GLY A 213 -1.48 -26.35 -4.13
CA GLY A 213 -1.62 -25.68 -5.42
C GLY A 213 -0.41 -24.83 -5.79
N ILE A 214 0.23 -24.27 -4.78
CA ILE A 214 1.48 -23.54 -4.91
C ILE A 214 2.51 -24.15 -3.96
N LYS A 215 3.78 -24.12 -4.35
CA LYS A 215 4.91 -24.49 -3.51
C LYS A 215 5.68 -23.22 -3.19
N VAL A 216 5.57 -22.76 -1.96
CA VAL A 216 6.30 -21.57 -1.47
C VAL A 216 7.81 -21.88 -1.44
N MET A 217 8.65 -20.87 -1.63
CA MET A 217 10.10 -21.02 -1.44
C MET A 217 10.45 -21.54 -0.04
N THR A 218 11.50 -22.35 0.06
CA THR A 218 11.84 -23.12 1.26
C THR A 218 12.19 -22.27 2.48
N ASP A 219 12.83 -21.13 2.26
CA ASP A 219 13.32 -20.18 3.26
C ASP A 219 12.39 -18.97 3.44
N PHE A 220 11.15 -19.05 2.95
CA PHE A 220 10.19 -17.94 3.02
C PHE A 220 9.97 -17.45 4.45
N ALA A 221 9.69 -18.36 5.39
CA ALA A 221 9.35 -17.98 6.76
C ALA A 221 10.49 -17.24 7.46
N GLU A 222 11.73 -17.65 7.22
CA GLU A 222 12.94 -17.02 7.76
C GLU A 222 13.11 -15.60 7.19
N LYS A 223 13.14 -15.47 5.86
CA LYS A 223 13.26 -14.18 5.16
C LYS A 223 12.11 -13.23 5.47
N HIS A 224 10.90 -13.75 5.58
CA HIS A 224 9.73 -12.98 5.97
C HIS A 224 9.86 -12.45 7.40
N SER A 225 10.30 -13.28 8.33
CA SER A 225 10.52 -12.87 9.73
C SER A 225 11.63 -11.82 9.85
N GLU A 226 12.73 -11.98 9.12
CA GLU A 226 13.83 -11.01 9.05
C GLU A 226 13.32 -9.65 8.57
N LEU A 227 12.65 -9.60 7.42
CA LEU A 227 12.11 -8.36 6.87
C LEU A 227 11.00 -7.76 7.75
N MET A 228 10.21 -8.58 8.44
CA MET A 228 9.24 -8.07 9.43
C MET A 228 9.92 -7.40 10.62
N SER A 229 11.05 -7.93 11.07
CA SER A 229 11.87 -7.32 12.15
C SER A 229 12.45 -5.99 11.70
N GLU A 230 13.10 -5.95 10.54
CA GLU A 230 13.64 -4.71 9.96
C GLU A 230 12.54 -3.65 9.76
N ASN A 231 11.37 -4.06 9.25
CA ASN A 231 10.25 -3.15 9.05
C ASN A 231 9.69 -2.60 10.37
N GLN A 232 9.85 -3.33 11.48
CA GLN A 232 9.48 -2.87 12.81
C GLN A 232 10.52 -1.86 13.35
N GLU A 233 11.81 -2.04 13.08
CA GLU A 233 12.85 -1.05 13.40
C GLU A 233 12.61 0.28 12.65
N ILE A 234 12.35 0.21 11.34
CA ILE A 234 12.01 1.38 10.51
C ILE A 234 10.78 2.11 11.06
N LYS A 235 9.77 1.36 11.52
CA LYS A 235 8.58 1.94 12.15
C LYS A 235 8.94 2.75 13.39
N GLU A 236 9.78 2.19 14.24
CA GLU A 236 10.20 2.81 15.50
C GLU A 236 10.93 4.12 15.23
N GLU A 237 11.80 4.17 14.23
CA GLU A 237 12.45 5.41 13.78
C GLU A 237 11.43 6.48 13.38
N VAL A 238 10.44 6.14 12.56
CA VAL A 238 9.35 7.06 12.16
C VAL A 238 8.58 7.56 13.38
N MET A 239 8.33 6.68 14.35
CA MET A 239 7.62 7.01 15.59
C MET A 239 8.44 7.91 16.54
N GLN A 240 9.77 7.94 16.42
CA GLN A 240 10.60 8.82 17.24
C GLN A 240 10.60 10.28 16.78
N THR A 241 10.06 10.57 15.60
CA THR A 241 10.01 11.95 15.09
C THR A 241 9.10 12.85 15.93
N GLU A 242 9.49 14.12 16.09
CA GLU A 242 8.70 15.11 16.82
C GLU A 242 7.29 15.29 16.24
N ARG A 243 7.17 15.16 14.92
CA ARG A 243 5.88 15.24 14.23
C ARG A 243 4.96 14.09 14.62
N PHE A 244 5.47 12.85 14.66
CA PHE A 244 4.70 11.70 15.12
C PHE A 244 4.27 11.88 16.57
N LYS A 245 5.20 12.22 17.47
CA LYS A 245 4.93 12.44 18.90
C LYS A 245 3.81 13.46 19.15
N LYS A 246 3.83 14.58 18.41
CA LYS A 246 2.77 15.59 18.46
C LYS A 246 1.43 15.08 17.93
N ALA A 247 1.44 14.37 16.81
CA ALA A 247 0.23 13.80 16.23
C ALA A 247 -0.41 12.74 17.14
N ASP A 248 0.39 11.85 17.74
CA ASP A 248 -0.06 10.81 18.68
C ASP A 248 -0.68 11.43 19.94
N SER A 249 -0.01 12.44 20.54
CA SER A 249 -0.55 13.18 21.68
C SER A 249 -1.91 13.80 21.37
N LEU A 250 -2.05 14.46 20.21
CA LEU A 250 -3.33 15.05 19.79
C LEU A 250 -4.41 13.99 19.51
N ALA A 251 -4.04 12.82 18.97
CA ALA A 251 -4.96 11.73 18.73
C ALA A 251 -5.53 11.18 20.04
N ARG A 252 -4.68 10.92 21.04
CA ARG A 252 -5.10 10.45 22.37
C ARG A 252 -6.06 11.44 23.04
N ILE A 253 -5.73 12.74 23.02
CA ILE A 253 -6.62 13.79 23.57
C ILE A 253 -7.99 13.78 22.88
N ARG A 254 -8.05 13.54 21.57
CA ARG A 254 -9.31 13.48 20.82
C ARG A 254 -10.13 12.23 21.18
N GLU A 255 -9.48 11.09 21.36
CA GLU A 255 -10.14 9.85 21.77
C GLU A 255 -10.73 9.97 23.18
N GLU A 256 -9.97 10.50 24.14
CA GLU A 256 -10.46 10.76 25.49
C GLU A 256 -11.67 11.69 25.50
N LYS A 257 -11.64 12.76 24.69
CA LYS A 257 -12.79 13.67 24.53
C LYS A 257 -14.00 12.99 23.90
N ARG A 258 -13.82 12.04 22.98
CA ARG A 258 -14.91 11.28 22.39
C ARG A 258 -15.53 10.33 23.40
N ALA A 259 -14.70 9.57 24.14
CA ALA A 259 -15.17 8.65 25.17
C ALA A 259 -16.01 9.36 26.25
N ARG A 260 -15.60 10.56 26.68
CA ARG A 260 -16.34 11.39 27.65
C ARG A 260 -17.67 11.97 27.13
N ARG A 261 -17.90 11.98 25.81
CA ARG A 261 -19.16 12.45 25.19
C ARG A 261 -20.11 11.30 24.89
N SER A 262 -19.66 10.06 25.02
CA SER A 262 -20.42 8.85 24.67
C SER A 262 -20.87 8.05 25.89
N GLY A 263 -20.47 8.47 27.11
CA GLY A 263 -20.98 7.98 28.39
C GLY A 263 -21.70 9.09 29.12
#